data_AF-A0A9E5PMU0-F1
#
_entry.id   AF-A0A9E5PMU0-F1
#
_cell.length_a   1.000
_cell.length_b   1.000
_cell.length_c   1.000
_cell.angle_alpha   90.00
_cell.angle_beta   90.00
_cell.angle_gamma   90.00
#
_symmetry.space_group_name_H-M   'P 1'
#
loop_
_entity.id
_entity.type
_entity.pdbx_description
1 polymer ?
#
loop_
_entity_poly.entity_id
_entity_poly.type
_entity_poly.pdbx_seq_one_letter_code
_entity_poly.pdbx_strand_id
1 'polypeptide(L)'
;MHFQLGYPVERISFKFGDLGGNTNLSVNGMVENVPDLVDLDGNVIGGVQVAVATAPPGDDRRGTVVLEGDITDFSVGGQEFWVDDVCSTGLEPAPCAGATSDVTTGTT
;
A
#
# COMPACT_ATOMS: atom_id res chain seq x y z
N MET A 1 -7.54 6.88 -3.99
CA MET A 1 -8.66 6.08 -3.41
C MET A 1 -8.46 6.02 -1.91
N HIS A 2 -9.51 6.07 -1.10
CA HIS A 2 -9.40 5.97 0.37
C HIS A 2 -9.77 4.56 0.83
N PHE A 3 -8.90 3.90 1.61
CA PHE A 3 -9.13 2.55 2.12
C PHE A 3 -9.48 2.61 3.60
N GLN A 4 -10.63 2.06 3.96
CA GLN A 4 -11.00 1.89 5.36
C GLN A 4 -10.46 0.55 5.86
N LEU A 5 -9.53 0.61 6.80
CA LEU A 5 -9.03 -0.58 7.48
C LEU A 5 -10.02 -0.93 8.61
N GLY A 6 -10.62 -2.12 8.57
CA GLY A 6 -11.58 -2.58 9.59
C GLY A 6 -10.93 -2.83 10.96
N TYR A 7 -9.61 -2.80 11.02
CA TYR A 7 -8.75 -3.00 12.20
C TYR A 7 -7.36 -2.43 11.89
N PRO A 8 -6.54 -2.07 12.91
CA PRO A 8 -5.15 -1.67 12.71
C PRO A 8 -4.35 -2.80 12.04
N VAL A 9 -3.56 -2.47 11.02
CA VAL A 9 -2.67 -3.41 10.33
C VAL A 9 -1.22 -3.03 10.59
N GLU A 10 -0.33 -4.01 10.60
CA GLU A 10 1.11 -3.78 10.84
C GLU A 10 1.89 -3.65 9.53
N ARG A 11 1.30 -4.13 8.43
CA ARG A 11 1.93 -4.11 7.12
C ARG A 11 0.90 -4.07 6.00
N ILE A 12 1.16 -3.26 4.99
CA ILE A 12 0.46 -3.25 3.69
C ILE A 12 1.50 -3.41 2.59
N SER A 13 1.22 -4.22 1.58
CA SER A 13 2.00 -4.26 0.35
C SER A 13 1.09 -4.25 -0.87
N PHE A 14 1.54 -3.62 -1.95
CA PHE A 14 0.82 -3.60 -3.22
C PHE A 14 1.79 -3.40 -4.39
N LYS A 15 1.39 -3.89 -5.56
CA LYS A 15 2.05 -3.56 -6.83
C LYS A 15 1.51 -2.24 -7.35
N PHE A 16 2.38 -1.46 -7.99
CA PHE A 16 2.00 -0.19 -8.60
C PHE A 16 2.42 -0.08 -10.06
N GLY A 17 1.68 0.74 -10.79
CA GLY A 17 2.13 1.40 -12.02
C GLY A 17 1.93 2.91 -11.87
N ASP A 18 3.00 3.69 -12.02
CA ASP A 18 3.03 5.15 -11.96
C ASP A 18 3.60 5.67 -13.30
N LEU A 19 2.71 6.02 -14.24
CA LEU A 19 3.12 6.33 -15.62
C LEU A 19 3.22 7.82 -15.92
N GLY A 20 2.82 8.67 -14.97
CA GLY A 20 2.90 10.12 -15.11
C GLY A 20 2.01 10.93 -14.16
N GLY A 21 2.30 12.22 -14.11
CA GLY A 21 1.68 13.16 -13.17
C GLY A 21 2.38 13.15 -11.82
N ASN A 22 1.64 13.49 -10.77
CA ASN A 22 2.10 13.35 -9.39
C ASN A 22 1.30 12.26 -8.69
N THR A 23 1.96 11.56 -7.79
CA THR A 23 1.38 10.54 -6.92
C THR A 23 1.24 11.08 -5.49
N ASN A 24 0.14 10.72 -4.85
CA ASN A 24 -0.12 11.01 -3.45
C ASN A 24 -0.11 9.71 -2.65
N LEU A 25 0.61 9.70 -1.54
CA LEU A 25 0.56 8.66 -0.52
C LEU A 25 0.15 9.30 0.81
N SER A 26 -0.93 8.81 1.41
CA SER A 26 -1.35 9.18 2.75
C SER A 26 -1.23 7.99 3.68
N VAL A 27 -0.57 8.19 4.81
CA VAL A 27 -0.49 7.19 5.89
C VAL A 27 -0.77 7.89 7.22
N ASN A 28 -1.71 7.37 8.00
CA ASN A 28 -2.10 7.92 9.31
C ASN A 28 -2.38 9.44 9.28
N GLY A 29 -3.01 9.94 8.21
CA GLY A 29 -3.34 11.35 8.02
C GLY A 29 -2.21 12.26 7.55
N MET A 30 -0.99 11.74 7.37
CA MET A 30 0.14 12.46 6.76
C MET A 30 0.20 12.18 5.27
N VAL A 31 0.27 13.22 4.44
CA VAL A 31 0.22 13.13 2.98
C VAL A 31 1.55 13.58 2.38
N GLU A 32 2.11 12.75 1.51
CA GLU A 32 3.21 13.11 0.62
C GLU A 32 2.70 13.18 -0.83
N ASN A 33 3.05 14.27 -1.52
CA ASN A 33 2.80 14.44 -2.96
C ASN A 33 4.16 14.47 -3.68
N VAL A 34 4.42 13.46 -4.49
CA VAL A 34 5.70 13.26 -5.18
C VAL A 34 5.52 13.15 -6.68
N PRO A 35 6.55 13.48 -7.50
CA PRO A 35 6.54 13.20 -8.92
C PRO A 35 6.47 11.70 -9.19
N ASP A 36 7.30 10.90 -8.53
CA ASP A 36 7.38 9.46 -8.73
C ASP A 36 7.31 8.73 -7.38
N LEU A 37 6.54 7.64 -7.30
CA LEU A 37 6.38 6.89 -6.04
C LEU A 37 7.70 6.31 -5.50
N VAL A 38 8.67 6.06 -6.37
CA VAL A 38 10.01 5.57 -5.99
C VAL A 38 10.79 6.55 -5.11
N ASP A 39 10.47 7.85 -5.16
CA ASP A 39 11.10 8.87 -4.34
C ASP A 39 10.78 8.72 -2.85
N LEU A 40 9.81 7.87 -2.51
CA LEU A 40 9.41 7.56 -1.14
C LEU A 40 10.15 6.35 -0.54
N ASP A 41 11.03 5.68 -1.30
CA ASP A 41 11.81 4.56 -0.77
C ASP A 41 12.68 5.00 0.43
N GLY A 42 12.56 4.28 1.55
CA GLY A 42 13.29 4.58 2.78
C GLY A 42 12.68 5.70 3.64
N ASN A 43 11.64 6.40 3.19
CA ASN A 43 11.00 7.46 3.97
C ASN A 43 10.12 6.89 5.09
N VAL A 44 9.87 7.71 6.12
CA VAL A 44 8.90 7.43 7.18
C VAL A 44 7.77 8.45 7.08
N ILE A 45 6.54 7.98 6.89
CA ILE A 45 5.34 8.82 6.72
C ILE A 45 4.31 8.42 7.78
N GLY A 46 3.84 9.38 8.58
CA GLY A 46 2.84 9.08 9.62
C GLY A 46 3.30 8.05 10.66
N GLY A 47 4.62 7.90 10.86
CA GLY A 47 5.24 6.92 11.75
C GLY A 47 5.45 5.52 11.14
N VAL A 48 5.14 5.34 9.86
CA VAL A 48 5.23 4.06 9.13
C VAL A 48 6.38 4.10 8.13
N GLN A 49 7.19 3.04 8.11
CA GLN A 49 8.29 2.91 7.16
C GLN A 49 7.74 2.58 5.77
N VAL A 50 8.26 3.27 4.76
CA VAL A 50 7.99 3.00 3.34
C VAL A 50 9.21 2.34 2.72
N ALA A 51 8.98 1.28 1.96
CA ALA A 51 9.97 0.68 1.07
C ALA A 51 9.36 0.49 -0.32
N VAL A 52 10.12 0.84 -1.36
CA VAL A 52 9.69 0.74 -2.76
C VAL A 52 10.74 -0.01 -3.56
N ALA A 53 10.31 -1.08 -4.24
CA ALA A 53 11.18 -1.87 -5.11
C ALA A 53 10.65 -1.84 -6.54
N THR A 54 11.49 -1.44 -7.50
CA THR A 54 11.12 -1.36 -8.92
C THR A 54 11.23 -2.70 -9.63
N ALA A 55 10.34 -2.94 -10.60
CA ALA A 55 10.34 -4.15 -11.41
C ALA A 55 9.73 -3.90 -12.80
N PRO A 56 10.48 -4.11 -13.91
CA PRO A 56 11.87 -4.59 -13.97
C PRO A 56 12.91 -3.57 -13.46
N PRO A 57 14.16 -3.99 -13.12
CA PRO A 57 15.20 -3.08 -12.66
C PRO A 57 15.46 -1.94 -13.66
N GLY A 58 15.43 -0.69 -13.18
CA GLY A 58 15.58 0.52 -14.00
C GLY A 58 14.28 1.02 -14.65
N ASP A 59 13.13 0.40 -14.36
CA ASP A 59 11.80 0.95 -14.66
C ASP A 59 11.17 1.49 -13.37
N ASP A 60 11.34 2.80 -13.13
CA ASP A 60 10.84 3.47 -11.93
C ASP A 60 9.31 3.63 -11.91
N ARG A 61 8.66 3.23 -13.01
CA ARG A 61 7.21 3.38 -13.18
C ARG A 61 6.43 2.17 -12.69
N ARG A 62 7.09 1.08 -12.31
CA ARG A 62 6.42 -0.14 -11.88
C ARG A 62 7.20 -0.80 -10.76
N GLY A 63 6.48 -1.40 -9.83
CA GLY A 63 7.14 -2.03 -8.71
C GLY A 63 6.19 -2.50 -7.63
N THR A 64 6.74 -2.66 -6.44
CA THR A 64 6.02 -3.03 -5.22
C THR A 64 6.32 -2.00 -4.14
N VAL A 65 5.29 -1.58 -3.42
CA VAL A 65 5.41 -0.80 -2.18
C VAL A 65 5.15 -1.72 -1.00
N VAL A 66 5.89 -1.48 0.08
CA VAL A 66 5.66 -2.04 1.41
C VAL A 66 5.58 -0.89 2.40
N LEU A 67 4.52 -0.88 3.19
CA LEU A 67 4.33 -0.03 4.36
C LEU A 67 4.43 -0.91 5.60
N GLU A 68 5.26 -0.56 6.57
CA GLU A 68 5.47 -1.35 7.78
C GLU A 68 5.49 -0.48 9.04
N GLY A 69 4.69 -0.85 10.03
CA GLY A 69 4.47 -0.11 11.28
C GLY A 69 2.99 -0.08 11.66
N ASP A 70 2.63 0.70 12.69
CA ASP A 70 1.24 0.85 13.13
C ASP A 70 0.43 1.66 12.09
N ILE A 71 -0.33 0.97 11.23
CA ILE A 71 -1.12 1.60 10.16
C ILE A 71 -2.61 1.58 10.54
N THR A 72 -3.18 2.78 10.63
CA THR A 72 -4.60 3.02 10.97
C THR A 72 -5.39 3.64 9.81
N ASP A 73 -4.70 4.35 8.91
CA ASP A 73 -5.27 4.95 7.70
C ASP A 73 -4.26 4.88 6.55
N PHE A 74 -4.74 4.53 5.35
CA PHE A 74 -3.93 4.45 4.14
C PHE A 74 -4.72 4.89 2.92
N SER A 75 -4.12 5.73 2.08
CA SER A 75 -4.61 6.00 0.73
C SER A 75 -3.47 6.26 -0.25
N VAL A 76 -3.69 5.87 -1.50
CA VAL A 76 -2.75 6.13 -2.60
C VAL A 76 -3.51 6.50 -3.87
N GLY A 77 -2.89 7.30 -4.75
CA GLY A 77 -3.40 7.57 -6.08
C GLY A 77 -2.67 8.69 -6.83
N GLY A 78 -2.97 8.82 -8.13
CA GLY A 78 -2.39 9.79 -9.04
C GLY A 78 -3.21 9.86 -10.34
N GLN A 79 -2.78 10.68 -11.31
CA GLN A 79 -3.49 10.85 -12.59
C GLN A 79 -3.35 9.62 -13.50
N GLU A 80 -2.18 9.00 -13.49
CA GLU A 80 -1.85 7.80 -14.26
C GLU A 80 -1.29 6.73 -13.32
N PHE A 81 -2.12 6.32 -12.36
CA PHE A 81 -1.74 5.43 -11.27
C PHE A 81 -2.60 4.16 -11.21
N TRP A 82 -1.93 3.01 -11.13
CA TRP A 82 -2.55 1.69 -11.02
C TRP A 82 -2.06 0.98 -9.77
N VAL A 83 -2.97 0.24 -9.14
CA VAL A 83 -2.68 -0.61 -7.99
C VAL A 83 -3.15 -2.02 -8.30
N ASP A 84 -2.33 -3.01 -7.94
CA ASP A 84 -2.68 -4.42 -8.02
C ASP A 84 -2.11 -5.17 -6.80
N ASP A 85 -2.59 -6.40 -6.58
CA ASP A 85 -2.03 -7.33 -5.58
C ASP A 85 -1.91 -6.72 -4.17
N VAL A 86 -2.98 -6.04 -3.73
CA VAL A 86 -3.04 -5.40 -2.40
C VAL A 86 -3.17 -6.47 -1.32
N CYS A 87 -2.27 -6.39 -0.36
CA CYS A 87 -2.04 -7.37 0.67
C CYS A 87 -1.86 -6.62 2.00
N SER A 88 -2.52 -7.06 3.08
CA SER A 88 -2.34 -6.51 4.41
C SER A 88 -2.22 -7.62 5.46
N THR A 89 -1.37 -7.44 6.45
CA THR A 89 -1.28 -8.32 7.62
C THR A 89 -1.48 -7.50 8.90
N GLY A 90 -2.33 -7.99 9.80
CA GLY A 90 -2.51 -7.44 11.14
C GLY A 90 -2.24 -8.50 12.22
N LEU A 91 -2.60 -8.18 13.47
CA LEU A 91 -2.49 -9.08 14.63
C LEU A 91 -3.48 -10.27 14.58
N GLU A 92 -4.37 -10.32 13.58
CA GLU A 92 -5.26 -11.45 13.29
C GLU A 92 -4.89 -12.06 11.92
N PRO A 93 -4.83 -13.38 11.76
CA PRO A 93 -4.24 -14.00 10.58
C PRO A 93 -5.23 -14.04 9.41
N ALA A 94 -5.19 -13.03 8.54
CA ALA A 94 -5.57 -13.20 7.14
C ALA A 94 -4.30 -13.21 6.27
N PRO A 95 -3.94 -14.34 5.63
CA PRO A 95 -2.63 -14.47 5.00
C PRO A 95 -2.58 -13.72 3.67
N CYS A 96 -1.55 -12.87 3.54
CA CYS A 96 -0.94 -12.54 2.26
C CYS A 96 -0.24 -13.79 1.71
N ALA A 97 -1.03 -14.76 1.26
CA ALA A 97 -0.62 -15.95 0.50
C ALA A 97 -1.88 -16.60 -0.12
N GLY A 98 -2.43 -15.97 -1.16
CA GLY A 98 -3.56 -16.48 -1.94
C GLY A 98 -4.92 -16.20 -1.28
N ALA A 99 -5.62 -15.17 -1.75
CA ALA A 99 -6.99 -14.91 -1.35
C ALA A 99 -7.92 -16.05 -1.83
N THR A 100 -8.13 -17.06 -1.00
CA THR A 100 -9.32 -17.90 -1.07
C THR A 100 -10.34 -17.32 -0.09
N SER A 101 -11.44 -16.82 -0.63
CA SER A 101 -12.58 -16.28 0.12
C SER A 101 -12.95 -17.19 1.29
N ASP A 102 -12.89 -16.67 2.51
CA ASP A 102 -13.65 -17.25 3.62
C ASP A 102 -14.78 -16.29 3.98
N VAL A 103 -15.86 -16.39 3.20
CA VAL A 103 -17.20 -16.06 3.69
C VAL A 103 -17.75 -17.35 4.26
N THR A 104 -17.59 -17.54 5.56
CA THR A 104 -18.44 -18.46 6.31
C THR A 104 -19.47 -17.63 7.07
N THR A 105 -20.60 -17.36 6.42
CA THR A 105 -21.82 -16.92 7.12
C THR A 105 -22.30 -18.06 8.00
N GLY A 106 -21.96 -18.02 9.28
CA GLY A 106 -22.48 -18.91 10.31
C GLY A 106 -23.79 -18.37 10.88
N THR A 107 -24.91 -18.76 10.27
CA THR A 107 -26.24 -18.71 10.89
C THR A 107 -26.33 -19.82 11.95
N THR A 108 -26.73 -19.49 13.19
CA THR A 108 -27.93 -20.00 13.88
C THR A 108 -28.09 -19.26 15.21
#